data_AF-A0A3Q2V845-F1
#
_entry.id   AF-A0A3Q2V845-F1
#
_cell.length_a   1.000
_cell.length_b   1.000
_cell.length_c   1.000
_cell.angle_alpha   90.00
_cell.angle_beta   90.00
_cell.angle_gamma   90.00
#
_symmetry.space_group_name_H-M   'P 1'
#
loop_
_entity.id
_entity.type
_entity.pdbx_description
1 polymer ?
#
loop_
_entity_poly.entity_id
_entity_poly.type
_entity_poly.pdbx_seq_one_letter_code
_entity_poly.pdbx_strand_id
1 'polypeptide(L)'
;MKSFLLPATIVVSVALVGIMKLRKGEHEKYEKQFKFQDVRLRVAYDVLGEYQNDKAEKQNMLEKASTAHKALEEEVNELQTDGDKSKGDAKSCQGDLKTITDEVAAAKIQLKSLKAHQEKEKTSWTTEEDTLKQELAKYSSACQFIKTDIPEARYGYLFD
;
A
#
# COMPACT_ATOMS: atom_id res chain seq x y z
N MET A 1 -47.76 17.19 108.02
CA MET A 1 -46.90 16.80 106.88
C MET A 1 -47.58 16.89 105.50
N LYS A 2 -48.84 17.34 105.36
CA LYS A 2 -49.52 17.43 104.04
C LYS A 2 -49.34 18.76 103.29
N SER A 3 -48.97 19.85 103.96
CA SER A 3 -48.89 21.19 103.32
C SER A 3 -47.63 21.43 102.47
N PHE A 4 -46.57 20.64 102.64
CA PHE A 4 -45.31 20.78 101.86
C PHE A 4 -45.25 19.89 100.61
N LEU A 5 -46.18 18.93 100.47
CA LEU A 5 -46.15 17.96 99.37
C LEU A 5 -46.52 18.62 98.03
N LEU A 6 -47.52 19.51 98.03
CA LEU A 6 -48.02 20.21 96.85
C LEU A 6 -46.94 21.10 96.19
N PRO A 7 -46.29 22.05 96.88
CA PRO A 7 -45.27 22.88 96.25
C PRO A 7 -44.05 22.05 95.77
N ALA A 8 -43.67 20.99 96.49
CA ALA A 8 -42.58 20.12 96.07
C ALA A 8 -42.87 19.40 94.75
N THR A 9 -44.09 18.88 94.56
CA THR A 9 -44.47 18.24 93.28
C THR A 9 -44.47 19.21 92.10
N ILE A 10 -44.85 20.47 92.33
CA ILE A 10 -44.82 21.51 91.28
C ILE A 10 -43.38 21.78 90.84
N VAL A 11 -42.44 21.95 91.78
CA VAL A 11 -41.02 22.18 91.46
C VAL A 11 -40.43 21.00 90.68
N VAL A 12 -40.74 19.77 91.08
CA VAL A 12 -40.28 18.56 90.37
C VAL A 12 -40.85 18.48 88.95
N SER A 13 -42.12 18.84 88.76
CA SER A 13 -42.74 18.85 87.42
C SER A 13 -42.10 19.87 86.48
N VAL A 14 -41.77 21.06 86.97
CA VAL A 14 -41.10 22.11 86.19
C VAL A 14 -39.66 21.70 85.86
N ALA A 15 -38.95 21.09 86.81
CA ALA A 15 -37.60 20.56 86.58
C ALA A 15 -37.59 19.47 85.49
N LEU A 16 -38.55 18.54 85.52
CA LEU A 16 -38.72 17.51 84.49
C LEU A 16 -39.00 18.10 83.10
N VAL A 17 -39.87 19.09 83.00
CA VAL A 17 -40.16 19.78 81.74
C VAL A 17 -38.93 20.53 81.21
N GLY A 18 -38.15 21.16 82.11
CA GLY A 18 -36.88 21.81 81.76
C GLY A 18 -35.87 20.82 81.17
N ILE A 19 -35.69 19.67 81.80
CA ILE A 19 -34.79 18.60 81.32
C ILE A 19 -35.29 18.02 79.98
N MET A 20 -36.60 17.80 79.82
CA MET A 20 -37.18 17.33 78.57
C MET A 20 -36.94 18.31 77.41
N LYS A 21 -37.06 19.63 77.64
CA LYS A 21 -36.77 20.63 76.60
C LYS A 21 -35.29 20.68 76.21
N LEU A 22 -34.38 20.58 77.18
CA LEU A 22 -32.93 20.55 76.90
C LEU A 22 -32.56 19.33 76.03
N ARG A 23 -33.03 18.13 76.41
CA ARG A 23 -32.79 16.91 75.62
C ARG A 23 -33.43 16.97 74.22
N LYS A 24 -34.61 17.58 74.09
CA LYS A 24 -35.27 17.75 72.78
C LYS A 24 -34.48 18.67 71.86
N GLY A 25 -33.92 19.76 72.39
CA GLY A 25 -33.04 20.66 71.63
C GLY A 25 -31.71 20.02 71.21
N GLU A 26 -31.15 19.15 72.04
CA GLU A 26 -29.96 18.36 71.67
C GLU A 26 -30.27 17.34 70.58
N HIS A 27 -31.39 16.61 70.68
CA HIS A 27 -31.82 15.68 69.64
C HIS A 27 -31.99 16.36 68.28
N GLU A 28 -32.61 17.55 68.22
CA GLU A 28 -32.72 18.30 66.97
C GLU A 28 -31.37 18.73 66.41
N LYS A 29 -30.39 19.08 67.26
CA LYS A 29 -29.03 19.41 66.82
C LYS A 29 -28.32 18.19 66.23
N TYR A 30 -28.41 17.03 66.90
CA TYR A 30 -27.81 15.79 66.41
C TYR A 30 -28.46 15.33 65.09
N GLU A 31 -29.78 15.42 64.97
CA GLU A 31 -30.48 15.05 63.73
C GLU A 31 -30.07 15.94 62.56
N LYS A 32 -29.92 17.26 62.77
CA LYS A 32 -29.42 18.18 61.75
C LYS A 32 -28.00 17.83 61.34
N GLN A 33 -27.09 17.62 62.30
CA GLN A 33 -25.71 17.24 62.00
C GLN A 33 -25.61 15.91 61.25
N PHE A 34 -26.41 14.92 61.65
CA PHE A 34 -26.47 13.63 60.98
C PHE A 34 -26.93 13.77 59.52
N LYS A 35 -28.00 14.55 59.26
CA LYS A 35 -28.46 14.83 57.90
C LYS A 35 -27.40 15.53 57.06
N PHE A 36 -26.67 16.50 57.63
CA PHE A 36 -25.58 17.17 56.91
C PHE A 36 -24.43 16.21 56.59
N GLN A 37 -24.08 15.30 57.50
CA GLN A 37 -23.05 14.30 57.25
C GLN A 37 -23.51 13.28 56.20
N ASP A 38 -24.76 12.83 56.23
CA ASP A 38 -25.33 11.92 55.23
C ASP A 38 -25.31 12.54 53.83
N VAL A 39 -25.74 13.80 53.70
CA VAL A 39 -25.70 14.52 52.41
C VAL A 39 -24.27 14.66 51.92
N ARG A 40 -23.33 15.04 52.78
CA ARG A 40 -21.91 15.15 52.40
C ARG A 40 -21.35 13.80 51.95
N LEU A 41 -21.68 12.73 52.65
CA LEU A 41 -21.22 11.39 52.31
C LEU A 41 -21.78 10.94 50.96
N ARG A 42 -23.06 11.19 50.70
CA ARG A 42 -23.71 10.87 49.42
C ARG A 42 -23.09 11.65 48.26
N VAL A 43 -22.91 12.96 48.42
CA VAL A 43 -22.25 13.78 47.38
C VAL A 43 -20.83 13.30 47.13
N ALA A 44 -20.09 12.92 48.17
CA ALA A 44 -18.75 12.36 48.00
C ALA A 44 -18.76 11.03 47.22
N TYR A 45 -19.74 10.15 47.48
CA TYR A 45 -19.91 8.91 46.72
C TYR A 45 -20.35 9.14 45.27
N ASP A 46 -21.28 10.06 45.03
CA ASP A 46 -21.73 10.41 43.67
C ASP A 46 -20.55 10.95 42.85
N VAL A 47 -19.81 11.92 43.41
CA VAL A 47 -18.64 12.51 42.75
C VAL A 47 -17.54 11.46 42.52
N LEU A 48 -17.29 10.58 43.49
CA LEU A 48 -16.34 9.49 43.32
C LEU A 48 -16.78 8.51 42.24
N GLY A 49 -18.07 8.22 42.16
CA GLY A 49 -18.66 7.40 41.09
C GLY A 49 -18.47 8.03 39.71
N GLU A 50 -18.71 9.33 39.59
CA GLU A 50 -18.45 10.09 38.36
C GLU A 50 -16.98 10.03 37.95
N TYR A 51 -16.05 10.23 38.89
CA TYR A 51 -14.60 10.11 38.61
C TYR A 51 -14.20 8.70 38.16
N GLN A 52 -14.77 7.66 38.78
CA GLN A 52 -14.49 6.28 38.36
C GLN A 52 -15.06 5.99 36.97
N ASN A 53 -16.25 6.51 36.67
CA ASN A 53 -16.87 6.35 35.37
C ASN A 53 -16.09 7.08 34.28
N ASP A 54 -15.70 8.35 34.52
CA ASP A 54 -14.85 9.11 33.59
C ASP A 54 -13.51 8.41 33.37
N LYS A 55 -12.88 7.89 34.42
CA LYS A 55 -11.65 7.09 34.28
C LYS A 55 -11.86 5.87 33.38
N ALA A 56 -12.95 5.13 33.56
CA ALA A 56 -13.27 3.96 32.74
C ALA A 56 -13.53 4.36 31.27
N GLU A 57 -14.26 5.45 31.04
CA GLU A 57 -14.52 5.98 29.71
C GLU A 57 -13.23 6.41 29.01
N LYS A 58 -12.35 7.16 29.70
CA LYS A 58 -11.05 7.57 29.16
C LYS A 58 -10.17 6.38 28.84
N GLN A 59 -10.12 5.36 29.70
CA GLN A 59 -9.36 4.13 29.43
C GLN A 59 -9.90 3.41 28.20
N ASN A 60 -11.22 3.30 28.05
CA ASN A 60 -11.83 2.69 26.87
C ASN A 60 -11.50 3.47 25.58
N MET A 61 -11.56 4.80 25.64
CA MET A 61 -11.19 5.66 24.51
C MET A 61 -9.71 5.53 24.14
N LEU A 62 -8.82 5.41 25.14
CA LEU A 62 -7.39 5.23 24.94
C LEU A 62 -7.09 3.85 24.33
N GLU A 63 -7.77 2.81 24.78
CA GLU A 63 -7.66 1.46 24.21
C GLU A 63 -8.15 1.41 22.75
N LYS A 64 -9.29 2.05 22.45
CA LYS A 64 -9.78 2.22 21.08
C LYS A 64 -8.81 3.01 20.20
N ALA A 65 -8.26 4.11 20.71
CA ALA A 65 -7.29 4.91 19.97
C ALA A 65 -5.99 4.12 19.73
N SER A 66 -5.52 3.36 20.72
CA SER A 66 -4.32 2.52 20.62
C SER A 66 -4.49 1.38 19.61
N THR A 67 -5.66 0.72 19.61
CA THR A 67 -5.97 -0.33 18.63
C THR A 67 -6.10 0.24 17.21
N ALA A 68 -6.78 1.38 17.05
CA ALA A 68 -6.85 2.07 15.76
C ALA A 68 -5.46 2.52 15.26
N HIS A 69 -4.61 3.02 16.16
CA HIS A 69 -3.24 3.41 15.81
C HIS A 69 -2.42 2.22 15.32
N LYS A 70 -2.49 1.08 16.00
CA LYS A 70 -1.78 -0.15 15.58
C LYS A 70 -2.26 -0.65 14.21
N ALA A 71 -3.57 -0.65 13.97
CA ALA A 71 -4.11 -1.03 12.67
C ALA A 71 -3.62 -0.09 11.56
N LEU A 72 -3.61 1.22 11.81
CA LEU A 72 -3.13 2.19 10.85
C LEU A 72 -1.61 2.07 10.60
N GLU A 73 -0.83 1.75 11.63
CA GLU A 73 0.61 1.51 11.53
C GLU A 73 0.91 0.27 10.68
N GLU A 74 0.11 -0.80 10.81
CA GLU A 74 0.19 -1.98 9.95
C GLU A 74 -0.13 -1.63 8.49
N GLU A 75 -1.22 -0.89 8.23
CA GLU A 75 -1.60 -0.44 6.88
C GLU A 75 -0.51 0.44 6.25
N VAL A 76 0.07 1.38 7.01
CA VAL A 76 1.16 2.24 6.51
C VAL A 76 2.40 1.42 6.15
N ASN A 77 2.76 0.41 6.95
CA ASN A 77 3.88 -0.47 6.66
C ASN A 77 3.64 -1.32 5.39
N GLU A 78 2.43 -1.80 5.18
CA GLU A 78 2.04 -2.51 3.96
C GLU A 78 2.12 -1.59 2.73
N LEU A 79 1.51 -0.40 2.81
CA LEU A 79 1.58 0.61 1.74
C LEU A 79 3.02 1.03 1.43
N GLN A 80 3.88 1.16 2.44
CA GLN A 80 5.28 1.49 2.25
C GLN A 80 6.00 0.38 1.49
N THR A 81 5.79 -0.88 1.90
CA THR A 81 6.36 -2.06 1.25
C THR A 81 5.94 -2.16 -0.21
N ASP A 82 4.65 -1.97 -0.49
CA ASP A 82 4.12 -2.02 -1.85
C ASP A 82 4.55 -0.82 -2.69
N GLY A 83 4.66 0.35 -2.08
CA GLY A 83 5.24 1.54 -2.72
C GLY A 83 6.70 1.33 -3.13
N ASP A 84 7.50 0.66 -2.30
CA ASP A 84 8.90 0.37 -2.61
C ASP A 84 9.06 -0.73 -3.66
N LYS A 85 8.21 -1.77 -3.64
CA LYS A 85 8.11 -2.75 -4.75
C LYS A 85 7.77 -2.04 -6.06
N SER A 86 6.71 -1.22 -6.07
CA SER A 86 6.27 -0.50 -7.27
C SER A 86 7.35 0.42 -7.83
N LYS A 87 8.11 1.12 -6.97
CA LYS A 87 9.30 1.88 -7.39
C LYS A 87 10.39 1.00 -8.00
N GLY A 88 10.61 -0.19 -7.45
CA GLY A 88 11.55 -1.19 -8.00
C GLY A 88 11.12 -1.62 -9.40
N ASP A 89 9.86 -1.99 -9.56
CA ASP A 89 9.28 -2.44 -10.83
C ASP A 89 9.33 -1.34 -11.89
N ALA A 90 8.99 -0.09 -11.51
CA ALA A 90 9.07 1.05 -12.41
C ALA A 90 10.50 1.30 -12.90
N LYS A 91 11.51 1.17 -12.02
CA LYS A 91 12.92 1.27 -12.41
C LYS A 91 13.34 0.14 -13.34
N SER A 92 12.89 -1.09 -13.09
CA SER A 92 13.17 -2.23 -13.97
C SER A 92 12.58 -2.02 -15.35
N CYS A 93 11.28 -1.65 -15.41
CA CYS A 93 10.58 -1.38 -16.67
C CYS A 93 11.25 -0.25 -17.47
N GLN A 94 11.73 0.80 -16.80
CA GLN A 94 12.48 1.87 -17.45
C GLN A 94 13.82 1.37 -18.01
N GLY A 95 14.52 0.49 -17.29
CA GLY A 95 15.73 -0.17 -17.77
C GLY A 95 15.45 -1.02 -19.02
N ASP A 96 14.41 -1.85 -18.98
CA ASP A 96 14.00 -2.71 -20.09
C ASP A 96 13.62 -1.89 -21.33
N LEU A 97 12.87 -0.80 -21.15
CA LEU A 97 12.52 0.10 -22.24
C LEU A 97 13.76 0.68 -22.93
N LYS A 98 14.79 1.03 -22.16
CA LYS A 98 16.05 1.53 -22.71
C LYS A 98 16.76 0.45 -23.52
N THR A 99 16.88 -0.76 -22.98
CA THR A 99 17.49 -1.91 -23.68
C THR A 99 16.76 -2.19 -24.99
N ILE A 100 15.42 -2.28 -24.97
CA ILE A 100 14.60 -2.49 -26.16
C ILE A 100 14.83 -1.37 -27.19
N THR A 101 14.90 -0.13 -26.74
CA THR A 101 15.13 1.02 -27.63
C THR A 101 16.50 0.92 -28.33
N ASP A 102 17.54 0.57 -27.58
CA ASP A 102 18.90 0.39 -28.10
C ASP A 102 18.97 -0.79 -29.08
N GLU A 103 18.33 -1.91 -28.76
CA GLU A 103 18.23 -3.09 -29.65
C GLU A 103 17.48 -2.77 -30.95
N VAL A 104 16.36 -2.05 -30.86
CA VAL A 104 15.59 -1.61 -32.04
C VAL A 104 16.43 -0.68 -32.91
N ALA A 105 17.19 0.24 -32.31
CA ALA A 105 18.09 1.12 -33.04
C ALA A 105 19.19 0.32 -33.77
N ALA A 106 19.81 -0.64 -33.08
CA ALA A 106 20.82 -1.53 -33.66
C ALA A 106 20.25 -2.38 -34.81
N ALA A 107 19.09 -3.00 -34.62
CA ALA A 107 18.40 -3.79 -35.64
C ALA A 107 18.05 -2.93 -36.87
N LYS A 108 17.64 -1.67 -36.67
CA LYS A 108 17.35 -0.73 -37.76
C LYS A 108 18.60 -0.39 -38.57
N ILE A 109 19.76 -0.27 -37.93
CA ILE A 109 21.04 -0.07 -38.60
C ILE A 109 21.42 -1.32 -39.41
N GLN A 110 21.32 -2.50 -38.80
CA GLN A 110 21.61 -3.77 -39.48
C GLN A 110 20.70 -3.97 -40.70
N LEU A 111 19.40 -3.69 -40.58
CA LEU A 111 18.44 -3.81 -41.67
C LEU A 111 18.75 -2.84 -42.83
N LYS A 112 19.16 -1.60 -42.53
CA LYS A 112 19.62 -0.65 -43.56
C LYS A 112 20.88 -1.16 -44.27
N SER A 113 21.85 -1.69 -43.52
CA SER A 113 23.07 -2.26 -44.10
C SER A 113 22.78 -3.46 -44.99
N LEU A 114 21.92 -4.39 -44.52
CA LEU A 114 21.55 -5.59 -45.25
C LEU A 114 20.80 -5.25 -46.55
N LYS A 115 19.89 -4.28 -46.53
CA LYS A 115 19.23 -3.76 -47.74
C LYS A 115 20.24 -3.17 -48.72
N ALA A 116 21.20 -2.38 -48.25
CA ALA A 116 22.24 -1.82 -49.10
C ALA A 116 23.12 -2.91 -49.75
N HIS A 117 23.44 -3.98 -49.00
CA HIS A 117 24.16 -5.13 -49.54
C HIS A 117 23.33 -5.88 -50.59
N GLN A 118 22.05 -6.13 -50.31
CA GLN A 118 21.14 -6.82 -51.21
C GLN A 118 20.97 -6.07 -52.53
N GLU A 119 20.83 -4.74 -52.51
CA GLU A 119 20.75 -3.93 -53.73
C GLU A 119 22.06 -4.00 -54.55
N LYS A 120 23.23 -3.94 -53.88
CA LYS A 120 24.52 -4.10 -54.56
C LYS A 120 24.66 -5.46 -55.22
N GLU A 121 24.37 -6.53 -54.48
CA GLU A 121 24.42 -7.88 -55.05
C GLU A 121 23.46 -7.99 -56.22
N LYS A 122 22.19 -7.55 -56.08
CA LYS A 122 21.22 -7.57 -57.16
C LYS A 122 21.73 -6.88 -58.42
N THR A 123 22.36 -5.70 -58.29
CA THR A 123 22.99 -5.03 -59.44
C THR A 123 24.14 -5.83 -60.05
N SER A 124 24.95 -6.51 -59.23
CA SER A 124 26.02 -7.40 -59.68
C SER A 124 25.48 -8.60 -60.45
N TRP A 125 24.51 -9.33 -59.88
CA TRP A 125 23.86 -10.49 -60.51
C TRP A 125 23.21 -10.11 -61.84
N THR A 126 22.54 -8.95 -61.91
CA THR A 126 21.91 -8.48 -63.16
C THR A 126 22.97 -8.18 -64.23
N THR A 127 24.10 -7.58 -63.84
CA THR A 127 25.22 -7.29 -64.74
C THR A 127 25.88 -8.57 -65.25
N GLU A 128 26.10 -9.56 -64.39
CA GLU A 128 26.63 -10.88 -64.77
C GLU A 128 25.67 -11.60 -65.71
N GLU A 129 24.37 -11.56 -65.43
CA GLU A 129 23.34 -12.16 -66.29
C GLU A 129 23.36 -11.54 -67.69
N ASP A 130 23.43 -10.20 -67.80
CA ASP A 130 23.51 -9.50 -69.08
C ASP A 130 24.83 -9.80 -69.81
N THR A 131 25.94 -9.90 -69.08
CA THR A 131 27.26 -10.27 -69.65
C THR A 131 27.24 -11.69 -70.20
N LEU A 132 26.72 -12.65 -69.43
CA LEU A 132 26.57 -14.04 -69.85
C LEU A 132 25.64 -14.17 -71.06
N LYS A 133 24.52 -13.45 -71.10
CA LYS A 133 23.66 -13.41 -72.29
C LYS A 133 24.41 -12.90 -73.52
N GLN A 134 25.24 -11.87 -73.36
CA GLN A 134 26.03 -11.31 -74.45
C GLN A 134 27.14 -12.26 -74.92
N GLU A 135 27.80 -12.95 -74.01
CA GLU A 135 28.77 -14.01 -74.33
C GLU A 135 28.09 -15.20 -75.02
N LEU A 136 26.94 -15.65 -74.53
CA LEU A 136 26.17 -16.72 -75.14
C LEU A 136 25.72 -16.36 -76.57
N ALA A 137 25.31 -15.12 -76.81
CA ALA A 137 24.98 -14.64 -78.15
C ALA A 137 26.20 -14.66 -79.09
N LYS A 138 27.38 -14.24 -78.60
CA LYS A 138 28.65 -14.35 -79.35
C LYS A 138 29.01 -15.81 -79.64
N TYR A 139 28.92 -16.69 -78.64
CA TYR A 139 29.25 -18.11 -78.78
C TYR A 139 28.27 -18.84 -79.72
N SER A 140 26.97 -18.54 -79.62
CA SER A 140 25.95 -19.04 -80.55
C SER A 140 26.23 -18.62 -82.00
N SER A 141 26.66 -17.37 -82.20
CA SER A 141 27.10 -16.91 -83.53
C SER A 141 28.37 -17.60 -84.01
N ALA A 142 29.32 -17.93 -83.13
CA ALA A 142 30.52 -18.68 -83.47
C ALA A 142 30.19 -20.17 -83.79
N CYS A 143 29.27 -20.79 -83.05
CA CYS A 143 28.77 -22.13 -83.34
C CYS A 143 27.94 -22.21 -84.63
N GLN A 144 27.31 -21.11 -85.06
CA GLN A 144 26.69 -21.02 -86.40
C GLN A 144 27.72 -21.17 -87.53
N PHE A 145 29.01 -20.88 -87.28
CA PHE A 145 30.11 -21.10 -88.24
C PHE A 145 30.75 -22.49 -88.15
N ILE A 146 30.41 -23.30 -87.13
CA ILE A 146 30.68 -24.74 -87.15
C ILE A 146 29.61 -25.36 -88.06
N LYS A 147 29.83 -25.15 -89.35
CA LYS A 147 29.12 -25.84 -90.40
C LYS A 147 29.24 -27.34 -90.15
N THR A 148 28.12 -28.02 -90.32
CA THR A 148 27.94 -29.43 -90.69
C THR A 148 28.68 -29.85 -91.97
N ASP A 149 29.72 -29.11 -92.36
CA ASP A 149 30.52 -29.32 -93.56
C ASP A 149 31.91 -29.85 -93.17
N ILE A 150 31.96 -31.01 -92.51
CA ILE A 150 33.10 -31.90 -92.74
C ILE A 150 32.60 -33.34 -92.86
N PRO A 151 32.54 -33.83 -94.11
CA PRO A 151 33.06 -35.13 -94.43
C PRO A 151 34.27 -35.01 -95.37
N GLU A 152 35.33 -34.34 -94.92
CA GLU A 152 36.69 -34.61 -95.41
C GLU A 152 37.82 -34.50 -94.37
N ALA A 153 37.50 -34.57 -93.07
CA ALA A 153 38.44 -34.98 -92.02
C ALA A 153 38.02 -36.36 -91.51
N ARG A 154 37.94 -37.31 -92.45
CA ARG A 154 37.92 -38.74 -92.16
C ARG A 154 39.37 -39.12 -91.83
N TYR A 155 39.57 -39.60 -90.60
CA TYR A 155 40.70 -40.41 -90.13
C TYR A 155 42.04 -39.77 -89.74
N GLY A 156 42.38 -40.05 -88.47
CA GLY A 156 43.73 -40.25 -87.93
C GLY A 156 44.04 -39.31 -86.77
N TYR A 157 44.27 -39.71 -85.52
CA TYR A 157 44.54 -40.99 -84.83
C TYR A 157 44.14 -40.78 -83.35
N LEU A 158 43.44 -41.68 -82.64
CA LEU A 158 43.98 -42.87 -81.97
C LEU A 158 45.18 -42.56 -81.03
N PHE A 159 44.92 -42.45 -79.72
CA PHE A 159 45.62 -43.09 -78.57
C PHE A 159 45.56 -42.25 -77.28
N ASP A 160 45.21 -42.96 -76.19
CA ASP A 160 45.11 -42.64 -74.75
C ASP A 160 43.95 -41.75 -74.25
#